data_AF-A0A3B9AHB4-F1
#
_entry.id   AF-A0A3B9AHB4-F1
#
_cell.length_a   1.000
_cell.length_b   1.000
_cell.length_c   1.000
_cell.angle_alpha   90.00
_cell.angle_beta   90.00
_cell.angle_gamma   90.00
#
_symmetry.space_group_name_H-M   'P 1'
#
loop_
_entity.id
_entity.type
_entity.pdbx_description
1 polymer ?
#
loop_
_entity_poly.entity_id
_entity_poly.type
_entity_poly.pdbx_seq_one_letter_code
_entity_poly.pdbx_strand_id
1 'polypeptide(L)'
;MNKKVFVTGCFDLLHSGHVAFLKEAAQYGDLYVCIGNDDNVKNLKGRYPVNNQEERRYMLDALACVKEVRINKGLGIIDFEKELAEIAPDIFVVNEDGHTPAKEALCRSNHIEYHVLSRKPHGDLPVRSTTSLRTVCTIPFRIDIAGGWLDQPYVSKYYPGPVLTVSIEPTIEFNDRSGMASSTRRKAIELWKTEIPAGDKEQLAKILFVYDNPPGTGHVSGSQDSIGIVFPGLNKLWYHNNYWPDTIESIHEEDILSWIESHLYLVTLGPRVSTYNVLENTQINAERAKALADAADSCWDAMLHKDLEAFGEAFKASFDAQIAMFPNMMDEDIWKVIEQYRSRALGWKLSGAGGGGYLILVSDKPIENAIQIKIRRRDVWG
;
A
#
# COMPACT_ATOMS: atom_id res chain seq x y z
N MET A 1 -46.25 -10.62 8.58
CA MET A 1 -44.86 -10.90 9.02
C MET A 1 -44.14 -9.56 9.09
N ASN A 2 -43.17 -9.41 10.00
CA ASN A 2 -42.28 -8.26 9.94
C ASN A 2 -41.51 -8.28 8.62
N LYS A 3 -41.15 -7.09 8.10
CA LYS A 3 -40.25 -7.00 6.94
C LYS A 3 -38.93 -7.72 7.28
N LYS A 4 -38.36 -8.43 6.31
CA LYS A 4 -37.04 -9.03 6.44
C LYS A 4 -35.99 -8.01 6.01
N VAL A 5 -35.06 -7.72 6.90
CA VAL A 5 -33.96 -6.78 6.68
C VAL A 5 -32.67 -7.56 6.49
N PHE A 6 -31.91 -7.23 5.46
CA PHE A 6 -30.67 -7.89 5.10
C PHE A 6 -29.49 -6.96 5.28
N VAL A 7 -28.46 -7.44 5.96
CA VAL A 7 -27.19 -6.77 6.12
C VAL A 7 -26.08 -7.74 5.76
N THR A 8 -25.06 -7.25 5.06
CA THR A 8 -23.85 -8.05 4.79
C THR A 8 -22.59 -7.31 5.19
N GLY A 9 -21.57 -8.07 5.62
CA GLY A 9 -20.28 -7.52 5.97
C GLY A 9 -19.32 -8.54 6.56
N CYS A 10 -18.12 -8.08 6.91
CA CYS A 10 -17.13 -8.93 7.55
C CYS A 10 -17.37 -9.04 9.07
N PHE A 11 -17.74 -7.95 9.74
CA PHE A 11 -17.99 -7.87 11.19
C PHE A 11 -16.87 -8.44 12.08
N ASP A 12 -15.63 -8.41 11.60
CA ASP A 12 -14.49 -8.81 12.39
C ASP A 12 -14.16 -7.78 13.49
N LEU A 13 -13.67 -8.27 14.64
CA LEU A 13 -13.48 -7.51 15.88
C LEU A 13 -14.68 -6.63 16.22
N LEU A 14 -15.79 -7.29 16.55
CA LEU A 14 -17.06 -6.65 16.87
C LEU A 14 -16.89 -5.53 17.92
N HIS A 15 -17.52 -4.38 17.66
CA HIS A 15 -17.39 -3.18 18.49
C HIS A 15 -18.67 -2.36 18.52
N SER A 16 -18.68 -1.30 19.34
CA SER A 16 -19.85 -0.44 19.55
C SER A 16 -20.46 0.09 18.25
N GLY A 17 -19.64 0.56 17.31
CA GLY A 17 -20.10 0.97 15.98
C GLY A 17 -20.86 -0.10 15.19
N HIS A 18 -20.40 -1.35 15.17
CA HIS A 18 -21.14 -2.45 14.55
C HIS A 18 -22.47 -2.70 15.26
N VAL A 19 -22.47 -2.74 16.59
CA VAL A 19 -23.69 -2.98 17.37
C VAL A 19 -24.71 -1.86 17.18
N ALA A 20 -24.26 -0.60 17.11
CA ALA A 20 -25.12 0.55 16.85
C ALA A 20 -25.76 0.47 15.46
N PHE A 21 -24.96 0.20 14.42
CA PHE A 21 -25.44 0.02 13.05
C PHE A 21 -26.45 -1.12 12.93
N LEU A 22 -26.17 -2.29 13.54
CA LEU A 22 -27.09 -3.43 13.51
C LEU A 22 -28.39 -3.12 14.27
N LYS A 23 -28.32 -2.38 15.38
CA LYS A 23 -29.52 -1.92 16.09
C LYS A 23 -30.36 -0.96 15.26
N GLU A 24 -29.74 -0.06 14.50
CA GLU A 24 -30.43 0.85 13.60
C GLU A 24 -31.07 0.09 12.43
N ALA A 25 -30.34 -0.84 11.80
CA ALA A 25 -30.88 -1.71 10.76
C ALA A 25 -32.06 -2.56 11.25
N ALA A 26 -32.02 -3.07 12.49
CA ALA A 26 -33.12 -3.83 13.08
C ALA A 26 -34.40 -3.01 13.33
N GLN A 27 -34.35 -1.67 13.26
CA GLN A 27 -35.57 -0.84 13.35
C GLN A 27 -36.47 -1.00 12.13
N TYR A 28 -35.93 -1.49 11.01
CA TYR A 28 -36.67 -1.70 9.76
C TYR A 28 -37.39 -3.06 9.71
N GLY A 29 -37.12 -3.99 10.64
CA GLY A 29 -37.74 -5.32 10.67
C GLY A 29 -36.85 -6.42 11.26
N ASP A 30 -37.14 -7.68 10.90
CA ASP A 30 -36.39 -8.84 11.37
C ASP A 30 -35.03 -8.90 10.65
N LEU A 31 -33.93 -8.72 11.40
CA LEU A 31 -32.59 -8.52 10.85
C LEU A 31 -31.82 -9.82 10.60
N TYR A 32 -31.53 -10.09 9.33
CA TYR A 32 -30.66 -11.17 8.86
C TYR A 32 -29.28 -10.61 8.53
N VAL A 33 -28.24 -11.21 9.10
CA VAL A 33 -26.85 -10.80 8.88
C VAL A 33 -26.08 -11.89 8.14
N CYS A 34 -25.56 -11.55 6.97
CA CYS A 34 -24.81 -12.45 6.11
C CYS A 34 -23.33 -12.07 6.08
N ILE A 35 -22.50 -12.89 6.71
CA ILE A 35 -21.07 -12.62 6.89
C ILE A 35 -20.21 -13.34 5.85
N GLY A 36 -19.20 -12.66 5.32
CA GLY A 36 -18.26 -13.27 4.40
C GLY A 36 -17.49 -14.42 5.05
N ASN A 37 -17.33 -15.55 4.34
CA ASN A 37 -16.47 -16.65 4.77
C ASN A 37 -14.99 -16.24 4.82
N ASP A 38 -14.17 -16.97 5.58
CA ASP A 38 -12.79 -16.59 5.85
C ASP A 38 -11.92 -16.50 4.59
N ASP A 39 -12.13 -17.41 3.63
CA ASP A 39 -11.41 -17.42 2.36
C ASP A 39 -11.80 -16.22 1.48
N ASN A 40 -13.08 -15.85 1.42
CA ASN A 40 -13.50 -14.66 0.69
C ASN A 40 -12.97 -13.38 1.34
N VAL A 41 -13.02 -13.30 2.67
CA VAL A 41 -12.46 -12.17 3.42
C VAL A 41 -10.97 -12.03 3.13
N LYS A 42 -10.23 -13.14 3.09
CA LYS A 42 -8.82 -13.16 2.68
C LYS A 42 -8.62 -12.74 1.23
N ASN A 43 -9.42 -13.26 0.30
CA ASN A 43 -9.30 -12.93 -1.12
C ASN A 43 -9.56 -11.45 -1.39
N LEU A 44 -10.54 -10.85 -0.69
CA LEU A 44 -10.89 -9.43 -0.86
C LEU A 44 -9.97 -8.47 -0.11
N LYS A 45 -9.46 -8.88 1.07
CA LYS A 45 -8.70 -7.99 1.97
C LYS A 45 -7.22 -8.34 2.08
N GLY A 46 -6.75 -9.36 1.35
CA GLY A 46 -5.38 -9.89 1.39
C GLY A 46 -5.03 -10.69 2.65
N ARG A 47 -5.91 -10.74 3.67
CA ARG A 47 -5.62 -11.33 4.98
C ARG A 47 -6.82 -12.00 5.62
N TYR A 48 -6.57 -13.04 6.43
CA TYR A 48 -7.61 -13.66 7.23
C TYR A 48 -8.19 -12.68 8.28
N PRO A 49 -9.49 -12.84 8.64
CA PRO A 49 -10.06 -12.15 9.78
C PRO A 49 -9.37 -12.62 11.08
N VAL A 50 -9.46 -11.83 12.16
CA VAL A 50 -8.82 -12.17 13.45
C VAL A 50 -9.67 -13.23 14.12
N ASN A 51 -10.98 -12.97 14.16
CA ASN A 51 -11.97 -13.95 14.57
C ASN A 51 -12.42 -14.70 13.31
N ASN A 52 -12.33 -16.03 13.33
CA ASN A 52 -12.78 -16.83 12.20
C ASN A 52 -14.30 -16.69 11.98
N GLN A 53 -14.80 -17.17 10.84
CA GLN A 53 -16.22 -17.02 10.48
C GLN A 53 -17.19 -17.58 11.52
N GLU A 54 -16.83 -18.65 12.22
CA GLU A 54 -17.68 -19.25 13.26
C GLU A 54 -17.69 -18.40 14.54
N GLU A 55 -16.55 -17.82 14.93
CA GLU A 55 -16.48 -16.89 16.05
C GLU A 55 -17.24 -15.59 15.77
N ARG A 56 -17.10 -15.06 14.54
CA ARG A 56 -17.86 -13.90 14.07
C ARG A 56 -19.35 -14.17 14.09
N ARG A 57 -19.78 -15.33 13.60
CA ARG A 57 -21.18 -15.80 13.65
C ARG A 57 -21.67 -15.88 15.09
N TYR A 58 -20.93 -16.55 15.97
CA TYR A 58 -21.28 -16.71 17.38
C TYR A 58 -21.53 -15.37 18.09
N MET A 59 -20.63 -14.39 17.91
CA MET A 59 -20.80 -13.07 18.53
C MET A 59 -22.01 -12.30 18.00
N LEU A 60 -22.31 -12.43 16.70
CA LEU A 60 -23.46 -11.78 16.09
C LEU A 60 -24.78 -12.44 16.48
N ASP A 61 -24.82 -13.78 16.54
CA ASP A 61 -25.98 -14.56 17.01
C ASP A 61 -26.35 -14.22 18.46
N ALA A 62 -25.38 -13.79 19.28
CA ALA A 62 -25.61 -13.35 20.66
C ALA A 62 -26.26 -11.95 20.76
N LEU A 63 -26.31 -11.17 19.67
CA LEU A 63 -26.92 -9.84 19.70
C LEU A 63 -28.44 -9.93 19.62
N ALA A 64 -29.13 -9.40 20.64
CA ALA A 64 -30.59 -9.44 20.72
C ALA A 64 -31.33 -8.77 19.54
N CYS A 65 -30.67 -7.91 18.77
CA CYS A 65 -31.25 -7.27 17.60
C CYS A 65 -31.10 -8.08 16.30
N VAL A 66 -30.39 -9.21 16.31
CA VAL A 66 -30.14 -10.06 15.14
C VAL A 66 -31.08 -11.27 15.19
N LYS A 67 -31.80 -11.51 14.09
CA LYS A 67 -32.74 -12.63 13.93
C LYS A 67 -32.02 -13.93 13.57
N GLU A 68 -31.09 -13.84 12.63
CA GLU A 68 -30.33 -14.99 12.10
C GLU A 68 -29.02 -14.50 11.48
N VAL A 69 -27.93 -15.25 11.70
CA VAL A 69 -26.65 -15.02 11.02
C VAL A 69 -26.34 -16.19 10.08
N ARG A 70 -25.93 -15.88 8.84
CA ARG A 70 -25.44 -16.86 7.86
C ARG A 70 -24.03 -16.54 7.43
N ILE A 71 -23.28 -17.59 7.07
CA ILE A 71 -21.98 -17.46 6.43
C ILE A 71 -22.19 -17.59 4.92
N ASN A 72 -21.68 -16.61 4.17
CA ASN A 72 -21.81 -16.52 2.72
C ASN A 72 -21.09 -17.68 2.04
N LYS A 73 -21.76 -18.32 1.08
CA LYS A 73 -21.19 -19.44 0.30
C LYS A 73 -20.39 -18.98 -0.93
N GLY A 74 -20.55 -17.73 -1.36
CA GLY A 74 -19.90 -17.19 -2.56
C GLY A 74 -18.50 -16.64 -2.32
N LEU A 75 -17.93 -16.08 -3.39
CA LEU A 75 -16.66 -15.35 -3.40
C LEU A 75 -16.84 -14.03 -4.17
N GLY A 76 -15.94 -13.08 -3.97
CA GLY A 76 -15.98 -11.76 -4.60
C GLY A 76 -16.84 -10.74 -3.85
N ILE A 77 -17.09 -9.60 -4.51
CA ILE A 77 -17.79 -8.44 -3.91
C ILE A 77 -19.28 -8.75 -3.60
N ILE A 78 -19.87 -9.67 -4.37
CA ILE A 78 -21.25 -10.15 -4.19
C ILE A 78 -21.20 -11.63 -3.82
N ASP A 79 -20.62 -11.94 -2.66
CA ASP A 79 -20.48 -13.32 -2.16
C ASP A 79 -21.76 -13.89 -1.55
N PHE A 80 -22.79 -13.08 -1.40
CA PHE A 80 -24.03 -13.38 -0.68
C PHE A 80 -25.25 -13.65 -1.58
N GLU A 81 -25.09 -13.81 -2.90
CA GLU A 81 -26.22 -13.97 -3.83
C GLU A 81 -27.14 -15.14 -3.47
N LYS A 82 -26.56 -16.25 -3.01
CA LYS A 82 -27.32 -17.43 -2.57
C LYS A 82 -28.15 -17.13 -1.34
N GLU A 83 -27.53 -16.51 -0.34
CA GLU A 83 -28.20 -16.14 0.91
C GLU A 83 -29.29 -15.08 0.66
N LEU A 84 -29.04 -14.12 -0.25
CA LEU A 84 -30.02 -13.12 -0.66
C LEU A 84 -31.26 -13.77 -1.27
N ALA A 85 -31.09 -14.74 -2.17
CA ALA A 85 -32.19 -15.48 -2.79
C ALA A 85 -32.93 -16.39 -1.79
N GLU A 86 -32.20 -17.06 -0.89
CA GLU A 86 -32.78 -17.94 0.14
C GLU A 86 -33.58 -17.16 1.20
N ILE A 87 -33.09 -15.98 1.61
CA ILE A 87 -33.75 -15.14 2.62
C ILE A 87 -34.93 -14.38 2.00
N ALA A 88 -34.79 -13.94 0.75
CA ALA A 88 -35.73 -13.09 0.03
C ALA A 88 -36.16 -11.86 0.88
N PRO A 89 -35.22 -10.93 1.16
CA PRO A 89 -35.49 -9.80 2.04
C PRO A 89 -36.31 -8.71 1.35
N ASP A 90 -37.06 -7.95 2.15
CA ASP A 90 -37.78 -6.76 1.68
C ASP A 90 -36.84 -5.54 1.61
N ILE A 91 -35.85 -5.48 2.51
CA ILE A 91 -34.95 -4.35 2.69
C ILE A 91 -33.50 -4.84 2.77
N PHE A 92 -32.59 -4.16 2.08
CA PHE A 92 -31.14 -4.32 2.20
C PHE A 92 -30.54 -3.03 2.78
N VAL A 93 -29.93 -3.14 3.96
CA VAL A 93 -29.28 -2.03 4.64
C VAL A 93 -27.76 -2.16 4.54
N VAL A 94 -27.09 -1.07 4.16
CA VAL A 94 -25.63 -0.91 4.23
C VAL A 94 -25.27 0.34 5.02
N ASN A 95 -24.02 0.42 5.45
CA ASN A 95 -23.42 1.68 5.85
C ASN A 95 -22.75 2.36 4.63
N GLU A 96 -22.33 3.62 4.78
CA GLU A 96 -21.65 4.40 3.73
C GLU A 96 -20.45 3.66 3.11
N ASP A 97 -19.60 3.02 3.92
CA ASP A 97 -18.43 2.27 3.41
C ASP A 97 -18.81 0.96 2.70
N GLY A 98 -19.98 0.41 3.00
CA GLY A 98 -20.47 -0.85 2.46
C GLY A 98 -21.30 -0.69 1.19
N HIS A 99 -21.61 0.56 0.81
CA HIS A 99 -22.33 0.90 -0.40
C HIS A 99 -21.48 0.65 -1.65
N THR A 100 -22.06 -0.02 -2.63
CA THR A 100 -21.47 -0.13 -3.97
C THR A 100 -22.58 -0.03 -5.03
N PRO A 101 -22.31 0.55 -6.21
CA PRO A 101 -23.29 0.60 -7.30
C PRO A 101 -23.80 -0.79 -7.70
N ALA A 102 -22.95 -1.82 -7.60
CA ALA A 102 -23.31 -3.20 -7.91
C ALA A 102 -24.37 -3.76 -6.95
N LYS A 103 -24.26 -3.48 -5.64
CA LYS A 103 -25.27 -3.88 -4.64
C LYS A 103 -26.60 -3.18 -4.87
N GLU A 104 -26.55 -1.88 -5.16
CA GLU A 104 -27.76 -1.11 -5.43
C GLU A 104 -28.46 -1.60 -6.70
N ALA A 105 -27.70 -1.84 -7.78
CA ALA A 105 -28.24 -2.41 -9.02
C ALA A 105 -28.83 -3.81 -8.81
N LEU A 106 -28.18 -4.66 -8.01
CA LEU A 106 -28.70 -5.98 -7.63
C LEU A 106 -30.04 -5.85 -6.88
N CYS A 107 -30.12 -4.96 -5.89
CA CYS A 107 -31.36 -4.73 -5.13
C CYS A 107 -32.48 -4.21 -6.03
N ARG A 108 -32.17 -3.25 -6.91
CA ARG A 108 -33.12 -2.72 -7.90
C ARG A 108 -33.66 -3.80 -8.82
N SER A 109 -32.81 -4.72 -9.26
CA SER A 109 -33.18 -5.82 -10.15
C SER A 109 -34.02 -6.89 -9.46
N ASN A 110 -33.91 -7.01 -8.13
CA ASN A 110 -34.66 -7.95 -7.30
C ASN A 110 -35.84 -7.30 -6.55
N HIS A 111 -36.15 -6.03 -6.83
CA HIS A 111 -37.20 -5.26 -6.16
C HIS A 111 -37.05 -5.16 -4.63
N ILE A 112 -35.80 -5.05 -4.16
CA ILE A 112 -35.45 -4.91 -2.73
C ILE A 112 -35.21 -3.42 -2.41
N GLU A 113 -35.81 -2.92 -1.33
CA GLU A 113 -35.59 -1.56 -0.85
C GLU A 113 -34.16 -1.41 -0.31
N TYR A 114 -33.40 -0.42 -0.80
CA TYR A 114 -31.97 -0.26 -0.46
C TYR A 114 -31.74 1.00 0.37
N HIS A 115 -31.19 0.86 1.58
CA HIS A 115 -30.87 1.98 2.47
C HIS A 115 -29.37 2.05 2.76
N VAL A 116 -28.84 3.28 2.71
CA VAL A 116 -27.49 3.60 3.15
C VAL A 116 -27.60 4.42 4.45
N LEU A 117 -27.09 3.87 5.54
CA LEU A 117 -27.06 4.53 6.85
C LEU A 117 -25.72 5.21 7.09
N SER A 118 -25.78 6.45 7.59
CA SER A 118 -24.60 7.21 8.03
C SER A 118 -24.05 6.65 9.35
N ARG A 119 -22.73 6.63 9.54
CA ARG A 119 -22.15 6.24 10.85
C ARG A 119 -22.45 7.29 11.92
N LYS A 120 -23.38 7.01 12.82
CA LYS A 120 -23.59 7.82 14.03
C LYS A 120 -23.02 7.09 15.26
N PRO A 121 -22.11 7.71 16.04
CA PRO A 121 -21.68 7.14 17.32
C PRO A 121 -22.88 7.01 18.27
N HIS A 122 -22.92 5.92 19.03
CA HIS A 122 -24.01 5.65 19.97
C HIS A 122 -23.75 6.36 21.31
N GLY A 123 -24.39 7.51 21.53
CA GLY A 123 -24.22 8.30 22.75
C GLY A 123 -22.80 8.84 22.88
N ASP A 124 -22.22 8.77 24.08
CA ASP A 124 -20.86 9.25 24.38
C ASP A 124 -19.74 8.25 24.02
N LEU A 125 -20.06 7.15 23.34
CA LEU A 125 -19.06 6.15 22.96
C LEU A 125 -18.16 6.68 21.83
N PRO A 126 -16.84 6.43 21.91
CA PRO A 126 -15.91 6.88 20.88
C PRO A 126 -16.26 6.24 19.53
N VAL A 127 -16.05 7.00 18.45
CA VAL A 127 -16.12 6.47 17.08
C VAL A 127 -15.06 5.38 16.94
N ARG A 128 -15.48 4.17 16.56
CA ARG A 128 -14.59 3.02 16.36
C ARG A 128 -14.93 2.32 15.05
N SER A 129 -13.90 1.86 14.35
CA SER A 129 -13.98 0.95 13.22
C SER A 129 -13.10 -0.28 13.49
N THR A 130 -13.32 -1.40 12.78
CA THR A 130 -12.40 -2.55 12.84
C THR A 130 -10.96 -2.14 12.52
N THR A 131 -10.78 -1.16 11.63
CA THR A 131 -9.46 -0.59 11.28
C THR A 131 -8.81 0.14 12.45
N SER A 132 -9.58 0.75 13.35
CA SER A 132 -9.05 1.43 14.55
C SER A 132 -8.88 0.50 15.76
N LEU A 133 -9.43 -0.71 15.73
CA LEU A 133 -9.36 -1.69 16.83
C LEU A 133 -8.32 -2.79 16.61
N ARG A 134 -8.07 -3.14 15.35
CA ARG A 134 -6.80 -3.73 14.97
C ARG A 134 -5.79 -2.60 15.13
N THR A 135 -4.76 -2.79 15.93
CA THR A 135 -3.49 -2.10 15.67
C THR A 135 -3.00 -2.59 14.30
N VAL A 136 -3.59 -2.07 13.22
CA VAL A 136 -3.10 -2.23 11.86
C VAL A 136 -1.72 -1.61 11.92
N CYS A 137 -0.70 -2.37 11.56
CA CYS A 137 0.61 -1.80 11.41
C CYS A 137 0.54 -0.68 10.36
N THR A 138 0.57 0.57 10.81
CA THR A 138 0.57 1.79 9.99
C THR A 138 1.97 2.17 9.56
N ILE A 139 2.99 1.40 9.96
CA ILE A 139 4.36 1.61 9.47
C ILE A 139 4.33 1.49 7.95
N PRO A 140 4.75 2.55 7.22
CA PRO A 140 4.61 2.64 5.78
C PRO A 140 5.62 1.76 5.06
N PHE A 141 5.44 1.66 3.75
CA PHE A 141 6.45 1.20 2.80
C PHE A 141 7.23 2.39 2.24
N ARG A 142 8.27 2.09 1.46
CA ARG A 142 9.09 3.09 0.77
C ARG A 142 9.21 2.66 -0.70
N ILE A 143 9.07 3.62 -1.63
CA ILE A 143 9.51 3.45 -3.03
C ILE A 143 10.75 4.30 -3.28
N ASP A 144 11.72 3.70 -3.98
CA ASP A 144 12.80 4.41 -4.67
C ASP A 144 12.28 5.00 -5.98
N ILE A 145 12.21 6.33 -6.08
CA ILE A 145 11.81 7.00 -7.32
C ILE A 145 13.01 7.04 -8.28
N ALA A 146 14.13 7.61 -7.84
CA ALA A 146 15.32 7.79 -8.66
C ALA A 146 16.58 7.82 -7.78
N GLY A 147 17.73 7.52 -8.36
CA GLY A 147 19.01 7.66 -7.66
C GLY A 147 19.39 6.51 -6.71
N GLY A 148 18.49 5.56 -6.42
CA GLY A 148 18.79 4.41 -5.57
C GLY A 148 20.09 3.72 -5.96
N TRP A 149 20.88 3.31 -4.95
CA TRP A 149 22.29 2.93 -4.97
C TRP A 149 23.28 4.06 -4.62
N LEU A 150 22.93 5.34 -4.79
CA LEU A 150 23.81 6.44 -4.36
C LEU A 150 23.95 6.54 -2.83
N ASP A 151 23.01 5.95 -2.09
CA ASP A 151 23.07 5.72 -0.64
C ASP A 151 24.18 4.75 -0.20
N GLN A 152 24.76 4.02 -1.16
CA GLN A 152 25.88 3.12 -0.91
C GLN A 152 27.22 3.85 -1.14
N PRO A 153 28.11 3.94 -0.14
CA PRO A 153 29.39 4.64 -0.27
C PRO A 153 30.25 4.14 -1.43
N TYR A 154 30.20 2.84 -1.73
CA TYR A 154 30.96 2.28 -2.84
C TYR A 154 30.44 2.71 -4.23
N VAL A 155 29.27 3.35 -4.32
CA VAL A 155 28.75 4.02 -5.51
C VAL A 155 29.00 5.53 -5.43
N SER A 156 28.54 6.19 -4.37
CA SER A 156 28.64 7.67 -4.25
C SER A 156 30.06 8.19 -4.09
N LYS A 157 31.05 7.34 -3.78
CA LYS A 157 32.47 7.71 -3.90
C LYS A 157 32.91 8.05 -5.32
N TYR A 158 32.22 7.52 -6.34
CA TYR A 158 32.55 7.79 -7.73
C TYR A 158 31.88 9.07 -8.24
N TYR A 159 30.67 9.36 -7.76
CA TYR A 159 29.98 10.62 -7.98
C TYR A 159 28.91 10.83 -6.90
N PRO A 160 28.90 11.96 -6.17
CA PRO A 160 27.86 12.25 -5.18
C PRO A 160 26.54 12.62 -5.87
N GLY A 161 25.41 12.37 -5.22
CA GLY A 161 24.11 12.69 -5.82
C GLY A 161 22.90 12.34 -4.95
N PRO A 162 21.69 12.63 -5.42
CA PRO A 162 20.49 12.44 -4.65
C PRO A 162 19.90 11.04 -4.85
N VAL A 163 19.29 10.51 -3.79
CA VAL A 163 18.30 9.44 -3.85
C VAL A 163 16.93 10.05 -3.55
N LEU A 164 15.96 9.78 -4.42
CA LEU A 164 14.59 10.23 -4.27
C LEU A 164 13.72 9.11 -3.72
N THR A 165 13.02 9.35 -2.62
CA THR A 165 12.14 8.36 -2.00
C THR A 165 10.76 8.93 -1.74
N VAL A 166 9.73 8.09 -1.85
CA VAL A 166 8.38 8.41 -1.36
C VAL A 166 7.97 7.40 -0.31
N SER A 167 7.39 7.89 0.77
CA SER A 167 6.80 7.06 1.83
C SER A 167 5.37 6.71 1.46
N ILE A 168 4.96 5.45 1.60
CA ILE A 168 3.68 4.97 1.08
C ILE A 168 2.88 4.30 2.17
N GLU A 169 1.63 4.72 2.30
CA GLU A 169 0.66 4.13 3.21
C GLU A 169 0.46 2.65 2.89
N PRO A 170 0.34 1.78 3.91
CA PRO A 170 0.09 0.35 3.73
C PRO A 170 -1.39 0.11 3.36
N THR A 171 -1.88 0.72 2.28
CA THR A 171 -3.26 0.57 1.77
C THR A 171 -3.54 -0.85 1.26
N ILE A 172 -2.49 -1.53 0.82
CA ILE A 172 -2.46 -2.95 0.49
C ILE A 172 -1.22 -3.60 1.11
N GLU A 173 -1.23 -4.93 1.19
CA GLU A 173 -0.04 -5.69 1.58
C GLU A 173 0.85 -5.91 0.34
N PHE A 174 2.06 -5.34 0.36
CA PHE A 174 3.04 -5.54 -0.70
C PHE A 174 3.84 -6.81 -0.47
N ASN A 175 4.23 -7.48 -1.56
CA ASN A 175 5.01 -8.71 -1.51
C ASN A 175 6.33 -8.51 -0.75
N ASP A 176 6.76 -9.50 0.02
CA ASP A 176 8.05 -9.48 0.66
C ASP A 176 9.20 -9.51 -0.36
N ARG A 177 10.31 -8.83 -0.05
CA ARG A 177 11.49 -8.71 -0.92
C ARG A 177 11.16 -8.13 -2.30
N SER A 178 10.19 -7.21 -2.35
CA SER A 178 9.74 -6.54 -3.57
C SER A 178 10.47 -5.23 -3.87
N GLY A 179 11.48 -4.84 -3.09
CA GLY A 179 12.11 -3.52 -3.23
C GLY A 179 11.39 -2.39 -2.48
N MET A 180 10.26 -2.67 -1.84
CA MET A 180 9.45 -1.71 -1.09
C MET A 180 9.97 -1.41 0.33
N ALA A 181 11.28 -1.57 0.57
CA ALA A 181 11.91 -1.57 1.90
C ALA A 181 11.34 -2.60 2.90
N SER A 182 10.80 -3.74 2.42
CA SER A 182 10.06 -4.68 3.30
C SER A 182 10.92 -5.27 4.43
N SER A 183 12.24 -5.40 4.25
CA SER A 183 13.15 -5.86 5.30
C SER A 183 13.30 -4.84 6.43
N THR A 184 13.66 -3.60 6.10
CA THR A 184 13.78 -2.50 7.07
C THR A 184 12.42 -2.20 7.71
N ARG A 185 11.31 -2.33 6.97
CA ARG A 185 9.95 -2.22 7.52
C ARG A 185 9.68 -3.29 8.58
N ARG A 186 10.08 -4.54 8.37
CA ARG A 186 9.97 -5.60 9.41
C ARG A 186 10.76 -5.22 10.66
N LYS A 187 11.93 -4.59 10.53
CA LYS A 187 12.70 -4.06 11.66
C LYS A 187 12.00 -2.92 12.37
N ALA A 188 11.36 -2.01 11.63
CA ALA A 188 10.51 -0.97 12.22
C ALA A 188 9.32 -1.57 12.99
N ILE A 189 8.69 -2.62 12.47
CA ILE A 189 7.61 -3.37 13.16
C ILE A 189 8.14 -4.08 14.41
N GLU A 190 9.32 -4.69 14.34
CA GLU A 190 9.96 -5.33 15.49
C GLU A 190 10.20 -4.30 16.60
N LEU A 191 10.72 -3.13 16.22
CA LEU A 191 11.12 -2.05 17.12
C LEU A 191 9.93 -1.28 17.71
N TRP A 192 8.95 -0.88 16.90
CA TRP A 192 7.86 0.03 17.28
C TRP A 192 6.48 -0.63 17.28
N LYS A 193 6.39 -1.90 16.89
CA LYS A 193 5.17 -2.70 16.77
C LYS A 193 4.25 -2.20 15.66
N THR A 194 3.54 -1.10 15.89
CA THR A 194 2.33 -0.81 15.11
C THR A 194 2.38 0.51 14.38
N GLU A 195 3.13 1.49 14.87
CA GLU A 195 3.24 2.80 14.26
C GLU A 195 4.62 3.41 14.52
N ILE A 196 4.99 4.42 13.75
CA ILE A 196 6.22 5.16 14.00
C ILE A 196 5.97 6.10 15.18
N PRO A 197 6.83 6.10 16.23
CA PRO A 197 6.66 6.99 17.37
C PRO A 197 6.64 8.47 16.96
N ALA A 198 5.96 9.28 17.76
CA ALA A 198 6.12 10.73 17.69
C ALA A 198 7.56 11.13 18.09
N GLY A 199 8.07 12.21 17.51
CA GLY A 199 9.41 12.73 17.80
C GLY A 199 10.16 13.18 16.56
N ASP A 200 11.45 13.45 16.76
CA ASP A 200 12.34 13.90 15.70
C ASP A 200 12.53 12.80 14.64
N LYS A 201 12.13 13.10 13.40
CA LYS A 201 12.13 12.12 12.31
C LYS A 201 13.53 11.68 11.93
N GLU A 202 14.52 12.56 11.99
CA GLU A 202 15.90 12.21 11.66
C GLU A 202 16.49 11.25 12.70
N GLN A 203 16.27 11.51 13.99
CA GLN A 203 16.66 10.61 15.07
C GLN A 203 15.98 9.25 14.96
N LEU A 204 14.66 9.22 14.70
CA LEU A 204 13.92 7.97 14.51
C LEU A 204 14.43 7.17 13.31
N ALA A 205 14.73 7.83 12.20
CA ALA A 205 15.33 7.21 11.03
C ALA A 205 16.74 6.67 11.32
N LYS A 206 17.58 7.42 12.05
CA LYS A 206 18.91 6.95 12.50
C LYS A 206 18.82 5.74 13.43
N ILE A 207 17.88 5.74 14.37
CA ILE A 207 17.64 4.61 15.27
C ILE A 207 17.25 3.37 14.45
N LEU A 208 16.31 3.52 13.51
CA LEU A 208 15.90 2.42 12.64
C LEU A 208 17.05 1.93 11.76
N PHE A 209 17.85 2.83 11.20
CA PHE A 209 19.02 2.50 10.38
C PHE A 209 20.03 1.66 11.15
N VAL A 210 20.39 2.07 12.36
CA VAL A 210 21.33 1.33 13.23
C VAL A 210 20.73 0.00 13.67
N TYR A 211 19.42 -0.04 13.94
CA TYR A 211 18.73 -1.26 14.33
C TYR A 211 18.62 -2.30 13.18
N ASP A 212 18.46 -1.83 11.94
CA ASP A 212 18.49 -2.66 10.73
C ASP A 212 19.90 -3.14 10.39
N ASN A 213 20.94 -2.43 10.86
CA ASN A 213 22.35 -2.71 10.61
C ASN A 213 23.14 -2.93 11.91
N PRO A 214 22.91 -4.04 12.64
CA PRO A 214 23.60 -4.30 13.89
C PRO A 214 25.13 -4.44 13.69
N PRO A 215 25.95 -4.18 14.74
CA PRO A 215 27.40 -4.31 14.65
C PRO A 215 27.83 -5.70 14.15
N GLY A 216 28.79 -5.73 13.22
CA GLY A 216 29.30 -6.97 12.61
C GLY A 216 28.55 -7.44 11.36
N THR A 217 27.53 -6.70 10.90
CA THR A 217 26.84 -7.02 9.63
C THR A 217 27.79 -6.83 8.44
N GLY A 218 27.92 -7.87 7.61
CA GLY A 218 28.83 -7.85 6.45
C GLY A 218 28.34 -7.01 5.26
N HIS A 219 27.04 -6.73 5.17
CA HIS A 219 26.42 -5.88 4.15
C HIS A 219 25.48 -4.89 4.81
N VAL A 220 25.70 -3.61 4.59
CA VAL A 220 24.93 -2.52 5.22
C VAL A 220 23.80 -2.12 4.28
N SER A 221 22.55 -2.24 4.73
CA SER A 221 21.36 -1.74 4.04
C SER A 221 21.47 -0.23 3.79
N GLY A 222 20.82 0.28 2.77
CA GLY A 222 20.76 1.70 2.48
C GLY A 222 20.00 2.52 3.52
N SER A 223 20.52 3.67 3.97
CA SER A 223 19.76 4.53 4.89
C SER A 223 18.49 5.11 4.25
N GLN A 224 18.43 5.19 2.91
CA GLN A 224 17.22 5.52 2.14
C GLN A 224 15.98 4.70 2.55
N ASP A 225 16.16 3.43 2.97
CA ASP A 225 15.05 2.59 3.44
C ASP A 225 14.48 3.12 4.75
N SER A 226 15.36 3.32 5.74
CA SER A 226 14.97 3.84 7.05
C SER A 226 14.39 5.25 6.96
N ILE A 227 14.98 6.11 6.12
CA ILE A 227 14.53 7.48 5.92
C ILE A 227 13.18 7.50 5.22
N GLY A 228 13.01 6.78 4.11
CA GLY A 228 11.72 6.77 3.39
C GLY A 228 10.59 6.03 4.12
N ILE A 229 10.89 5.17 5.11
CA ILE A 229 9.89 4.67 6.06
C ILE A 229 9.49 5.79 7.05
N VAL A 230 10.44 6.57 7.56
CA VAL A 230 10.18 7.51 8.67
C VAL A 230 9.71 8.89 8.22
N PHE A 231 10.21 9.41 7.10
CA PHE A 231 9.87 10.72 6.56
C PHE A 231 8.64 10.64 5.64
N PRO A 232 7.59 11.43 5.84
CA PRO A 232 6.42 11.46 4.94
C PRO A 232 6.75 12.16 3.62
N GLY A 233 5.83 12.10 2.66
CA GLY A 233 5.94 12.83 1.39
C GLY A 233 7.01 12.31 0.45
N LEU A 234 7.47 13.21 -0.43
CA LEU A 234 8.57 13.02 -1.36
C LEU A 234 9.85 13.58 -0.73
N ASN A 235 10.95 12.83 -0.78
CA ASN A 235 12.20 13.17 -0.10
C ASN A 235 13.40 13.06 -1.04
N LYS A 236 14.27 14.07 -1.05
CA LYS A 236 15.56 14.12 -1.74
C LYS A 236 16.69 13.99 -0.72
N LEU A 237 17.45 12.91 -0.83
CA LEU A 237 18.49 12.50 0.11
C LEU A 237 19.85 12.63 -0.58
N TRP A 238 20.67 13.61 -0.19
CA TRP A 238 21.94 13.87 -0.87
C TRP A 238 23.09 13.08 -0.24
N TYR A 239 23.76 12.22 -1.00
CA TYR A 239 24.85 11.37 -0.49
C TYR A 239 26.20 11.72 -1.08
N HIS A 240 27.22 11.68 -0.20
CA HIS A 240 28.61 11.85 -0.58
C HIS A 240 29.50 10.86 0.19
N ASN A 241 29.71 9.67 -0.40
CA ASN A 241 30.61 8.63 0.13
C ASN A 241 30.36 8.26 1.61
N ASN A 242 29.12 8.36 2.06
CA ASN A 242 28.68 8.05 3.42
C ASN A 242 27.36 7.31 3.37
N TYR A 243 27.09 6.48 4.38
CA TYR A 243 25.82 5.76 4.48
C TYR A 243 24.66 6.66 4.87
N TRP A 244 24.91 7.80 5.53
CA TRP A 244 23.89 8.78 5.89
C TRP A 244 24.01 9.99 4.96
N PRO A 245 22.89 10.57 4.47
CA PRO A 245 22.95 11.72 3.58
C PRO A 245 23.42 12.98 4.31
N ASP A 246 24.06 13.89 3.57
CA ASP A 246 24.49 15.20 4.06
C ASP A 246 23.28 16.13 4.27
N THR A 247 22.26 16.01 3.40
CA THR A 247 21.02 16.80 3.47
C THR A 247 19.80 15.96 3.14
N ILE A 248 18.68 16.28 3.79
CA ILE A 248 17.36 15.70 3.53
C ILE A 248 16.41 16.87 3.22
N GLU A 249 15.87 16.90 2.00
CA GLU A 249 14.85 17.85 1.57
C GLU A 249 13.52 17.11 1.38
N SER A 250 12.43 17.64 1.94
CA SER A 250 11.11 16.98 1.94
C SER A 250 10.03 17.89 1.36
N ILE A 251 9.22 17.32 0.47
CA ILE A 251 8.08 17.95 -0.20
C ILE A 251 6.79 17.34 0.38
N HIS A 252 5.88 18.22 0.79
CA HIS A 252 4.63 17.86 1.47
C HIS A 252 3.40 18.50 0.84
N GLU A 253 3.60 19.29 -0.21
CA GLU A 253 2.56 20.00 -0.94
C GLU A 253 1.61 18.99 -1.60
N GLU A 254 0.33 19.05 -1.21
CA GLU A 254 -0.67 18.06 -1.62
C GLU A 254 -0.87 18.02 -3.14
N ASP A 255 -0.72 19.15 -3.81
CA ASP A 255 -0.85 19.26 -5.26
C ASP A 255 0.29 18.58 -6.03
N ILE A 256 1.49 18.48 -5.44
CA ILE A 256 2.61 17.70 -5.99
C ILE A 256 2.41 16.22 -5.65
N LEU A 257 2.12 15.89 -4.39
CA LEU A 257 1.97 14.49 -3.95
C LEU A 257 0.81 13.79 -4.68
N SER A 258 -0.36 14.43 -4.78
CA SER A 258 -1.49 13.89 -5.54
C SER A 258 -1.19 13.77 -7.03
N TRP A 259 -0.39 14.68 -7.60
CA TRP A 259 0.05 14.57 -8.99
C TRP A 259 0.97 13.37 -9.20
N ILE A 260 1.91 13.10 -8.29
CA ILE A 260 2.75 11.89 -8.39
C ILE A 260 1.88 10.62 -8.29
N GLU A 261 0.93 10.59 -7.35
CA GLU A 261 0.00 9.45 -7.18
C GLU A 261 -0.83 9.15 -8.43
N SER A 262 -1.28 10.19 -9.15
CA SER A 262 -2.12 9.99 -10.32
C SER A 262 -1.37 9.42 -11.53
N HIS A 263 -0.03 9.41 -11.50
CA HIS A 263 0.81 9.00 -12.63
C HIS A 263 1.70 7.79 -12.34
N LEU A 264 1.73 7.27 -11.11
CA LEU A 264 2.51 6.08 -10.73
C LEU A 264 1.64 4.84 -10.57
N TYR A 265 1.99 3.79 -11.30
CA TYR A 265 1.27 2.53 -11.36
C TYR A 265 2.21 1.35 -11.11
N LEU A 266 1.85 0.44 -10.20
CA LEU A 266 2.65 -0.73 -9.85
C LEU A 266 2.04 -1.99 -10.44
N VAL A 267 2.80 -2.67 -11.29
CA VAL A 267 2.45 -3.99 -11.82
C VAL A 267 3.26 -5.05 -11.08
N THR A 268 2.57 -6.04 -10.52
CA THR A 268 3.20 -7.15 -9.81
C THR A 268 4.02 -8.01 -10.77
N LEU A 269 5.28 -8.24 -10.45
CA LEU A 269 6.13 -9.19 -11.15
C LEU A 269 6.05 -10.58 -10.50
N GLY A 270 6.32 -11.62 -11.27
CA GLY A 270 6.38 -12.99 -10.78
C GLY A 270 7.40 -13.18 -9.64
N PRO A 271 7.31 -14.27 -8.87
CA PRO A 271 8.25 -14.56 -7.80
C PRO A 271 9.68 -14.69 -8.35
N ARG A 272 10.67 -14.26 -7.56
CA ARG A 272 12.07 -14.34 -7.94
C ARG A 272 12.46 -15.79 -8.22
N VAL A 273 12.97 -16.07 -9.42
CA VAL A 273 13.60 -17.36 -9.72
C VAL A 273 15.03 -17.32 -9.14
N SER A 274 15.43 -18.37 -8.43
CA SER A 274 16.49 -18.39 -7.40
C SER A 274 17.94 -18.16 -7.87
N THR A 275 18.81 -17.87 -6.87
CA THR A 275 20.28 -17.61 -6.89
C THR A 275 20.72 -16.43 -7.75
N TYR A 276 20.40 -15.23 -7.28
CA TYR A 276 20.73 -14.00 -7.97
C TYR A 276 21.51 -13.04 -7.09
N ASN A 277 22.74 -12.74 -7.48
CA ASN A 277 23.56 -11.72 -6.84
C ASN A 277 23.65 -10.49 -7.73
N VAL A 278 22.94 -9.44 -7.36
CA VAL A 278 22.91 -8.16 -8.09
C VAL A 278 24.29 -7.49 -8.11
N LEU A 279 25.13 -7.81 -7.11
CA LEU A 279 26.48 -7.26 -6.98
C LEU A 279 27.53 -8.05 -7.78
N GLU A 280 27.15 -9.12 -8.48
CA GLU A 280 28.05 -9.77 -9.43
C GLU A 280 28.16 -8.96 -10.73
N ASN A 281 29.38 -8.89 -11.29
CA ASN A 281 29.69 -8.20 -12.54
C ASN A 281 29.31 -6.70 -12.55
N THR A 282 29.36 -6.04 -11.39
CA THR A 282 29.10 -4.61 -11.29
C THR A 282 30.12 -3.80 -12.07
N GLN A 283 29.65 -2.76 -12.75
CA GLN A 283 30.47 -1.87 -13.56
C GLN A 283 30.29 -0.43 -13.08
N ILE A 284 30.63 -0.17 -11.82
CA ILE A 284 30.46 1.13 -11.18
C ILE A 284 31.66 2.01 -11.50
N ASN A 285 31.41 3.19 -12.04
CA ASN A 285 32.42 4.21 -12.34
C ASN A 285 31.82 5.63 -12.23
N ALA A 286 32.66 6.66 -12.34
CA ALA A 286 32.24 8.05 -12.21
C ALA A 286 31.18 8.48 -13.25
N GLU A 287 31.33 8.04 -14.50
CA GLU A 287 30.39 8.36 -15.58
C GLU A 287 28.99 7.80 -15.31
N ARG A 288 28.89 6.53 -14.91
CA ARG A 288 27.61 5.85 -14.65
C ARG A 288 26.97 6.30 -13.35
N ALA A 289 27.77 6.55 -12.31
CA ALA A 289 27.27 7.14 -11.07
C ALA A 289 26.75 8.56 -11.30
N LYS A 290 27.44 9.36 -12.14
CA LYS A 290 26.97 10.68 -12.55
C LYS A 290 25.65 10.60 -13.33
N ALA A 291 25.53 9.68 -14.29
CA ALA A 291 24.29 9.50 -15.04
C ALA A 291 23.09 9.18 -14.13
N LEU A 292 23.31 8.38 -13.07
CA LEU A 292 22.29 8.11 -12.06
C LEU A 292 21.92 9.36 -11.25
N ALA A 293 22.91 10.15 -10.84
CA ALA A 293 22.69 11.39 -10.11
C ALA A 293 21.94 12.44 -10.95
N ASP A 294 22.38 12.67 -12.20
CA ASP A 294 21.74 13.60 -13.13
C ASP A 294 20.28 13.21 -13.41
N ALA A 295 20.00 11.90 -13.58
CA ALA A 295 18.65 11.42 -13.78
C ALA A 295 17.77 11.60 -12.52
N ALA A 296 18.34 11.47 -11.33
CA ALA A 296 17.65 11.73 -10.08
C ALA A 296 17.31 13.22 -9.91
N ASP A 297 18.24 14.13 -10.21
CA ASP A 297 17.95 15.57 -10.22
C ASP A 297 16.88 15.94 -11.27
N SER A 298 16.97 15.38 -12.47
CA SER A 298 15.96 15.59 -13.52
C SER A 298 14.57 15.09 -13.11
N CYS A 299 14.49 13.94 -12.43
CA CYS A 299 13.26 13.42 -11.87
C CYS A 299 12.66 14.35 -10.82
N TRP A 300 13.49 14.89 -9.94
CA TRP A 300 13.07 15.84 -8.91
C TRP A 300 12.43 17.08 -9.54
N ASP A 301 13.15 17.70 -10.47
CA ASP A 301 12.69 18.92 -11.14
C ASP A 301 11.41 18.67 -11.94
N ALA A 302 11.32 17.54 -12.65
CA ALA A 302 10.12 17.19 -13.41
C ALA A 302 8.88 17.01 -12.51
N MET A 303 9.03 16.36 -11.34
CA MET A 303 7.93 16.20 -10.38
C MET A 303 7.50 17.55 -9.79
N LEU A 304 8.44 18.44 -9.46
CA LEU A 304 8.12 19.77 -8.93
C LEU A 304 7.39 20.65 -9.95
N HIS A 305 7.77 20.55 -11.22
CA HIS A 305 7.13 21.28 -12.32
C HIS A 305 5.90 20.56 -12.89
N LYS A 306 5.59 19.35 -12.40
CA LYS A 306 4.49 18.49 -12.89
C LYS A 306 4.58 18.23 -14.39
N ASP A 307 5.80 18.10 -14.89
CA ASP A 307 6.09 17.74 -16.27
C ASP A 307 6.13 16.22 -16.40
N LEU A 308 5.05 15.65 -16.94
CA LEU A 308 4.87 14.21 -17.01
C LEU A 308 5.82 13.53 -18.00
N GLU A 309 6.10 14.18 -19.13
CA GLU A 309 7.01 13.65 -20.16
C GLU A 309 8.43 13.62 -19.61
N ALA A 310 8.89 14.76 -19.06
CA ALA A 310 10.21 14.84 -18.43
C ALA A 310 10.33 13.87 -17.24
N PHE A 311 9.26 13.67 -16.47
CA PHE A 311 9.27 12.72 -15.36
C PHE A 311 9.42 11.28 -15.86
N GLY A 312 8.66 10.87 -16.88
CA GLY A 312 8.78 9.55 -17.48
C GLY A 312 10.19 9.27 -18.04
N GLU A 313 10.75 10.24 -18.77
CA GLU A 313 12.09 10.15 -19.34
C GLU A 313 13.17 10.03 -18.27
N ALA A 314 13.14 10.91 -17.24
CA ALA A 314 14.11 10.89 -16.15
C ALA A 314 13.98 9.62 -15.29
N PHE A 315 12.75 9.14 -15.07
CA PHE A 315 12.47 7.94 -14.28
C PHE A 315 13.08 6.70 -14.95
N LYS A 316 12.89 6.58 -16.27
CA LYS A 316 13.53 5.55 -17.09
C LYS A 316 15.05 5.72 -17.14
N ALA A 317 15.55 6.95 -17.33
CA ALA A 317 17.00 7.22 -17.37
C ALA A 317 17.70 6.81 -16.08
N SER A 318 17.05 7.03 -14.92
CA SER A 318 17.56 6.56 -13.63
C SER A 318 17.66 5.04 -13.59
N PHE A 319 16.66 4.33 -14.12
CA PHE A 319 16.69 2.87 -14.18
C PHE A 319 17.76 2.34 -15.16
N ASP A 320 17.89 2.96 -16.34
CA ASP A 320 18.92 2.61 -17.33
C ASP A 320 20.33 2.81 -16.74
N ALA A 321 20.55 3.89 -15.97
CA ALA A 321 21.81 4.12 -15.26
C ALA A 321 22.09 3.07 -14.15
N GLN A 322 21.04 2.63 -13.43
CA GLN A 322 21.15 1.52 -12.48
C GLN A 322 21.54 0.22 -13.19
N ILE A 323 20.88 -0.15 -14.28
CA ILE A 323 21.22 -1.34 -15.07
C ILE A 323 22.65 -1.26 -15.62
N ALA A 324 23.08 -0.08 -16.07
CA ALA A 324 24.45 0.11 -16.53
C ALA A 324 25.47 -0.21 -15.43
N MET A 325 25.21 0.14 -14.16
CA MET A 325 26.12 -0.20 -13.05
C MET A 325 25.93 -1.62 -12.53
N PHE A 326 24.70 -2.11 -12.56
CA PHE A 326 24.28 -3.41 -12.05
C PHE A 326 23.53 -4.15 -13.17
N PRO A 327 24.25 -4.74 -14.15
CA PRO A 327 23.63 -5.37 -15.32
C PRO A 327 22.63 -6.45 -14.92
N ASN A 328 22.91 -7.06 -13.78
CA ASN A 328 22.07 -8.06 -13.17
C ASN A 328 20.69 -7.50 -12.73
N MET A 329 20.42 -6.19 -12.67
CA MET A 329 19.05 -5.74 -12.35
C MET A 329 17.99 -6.16 -13.39
N MET A 330 18.41 -6.56 -14.59
CA MET A 330 17.55 -6.91 -15.71
C MET A 330 17.77 -8.37 -16.15
N ASP A 331 16.67 -9.05 -16.50
CA ASP A 331 16.68 -10.34 -17.19
C ASP A 331 15.67 -10.34 -18.36
N GLU A 332 15.65 -11.41 -19.14
CA GLU A 332 14.75 -11.50 -20.30
C GLU A 332 13.27 -11.48 -19.93
N ASP A 333 12.89 -12.00 -18.76
CA ASP A 333 11.50 -12.08 -18.34
C ASP A 333 10.98 -10.73 -17.88
N ILE A 334 11.79 -9.97 -17.13
CA ILE A 334 11.51 -8.58 -16.79
C ILE A 334 11.39 -7.74 -18.07
N TRP A 335 12.29 -7.95 -19.04
CA TRP A 335 12.23 -7.23 -20.31
C TRP A 335 10.94 -7.52 -21.09
N LYS A 336 10.49 -8.78 -21.15
CA LYS A 336 9.21 -9.15 -21.78
C LYS A 336 8.02 -8.49 -21.10
N VAL A 337 8.06 -8.28 -19.78
CA VAL A 337 7.00 -7.54 -19.07
C VAL A 337 7.04 -6.06 -19.42
N ILE A 338 8.22 -5.43 -19.39
CA ILE A 338 8.39 -4.01 -19.77
C ILE A 338 7.84 -3.75 -21.18
N GLU A 339 8.13 -4.64 -22.12
CA GLU A 339 7.72 -4.48 -23.52
C GLU A 339 6.20 -4.45 -23.70
N GLN A 340 5.44 -5.13 -22.83
CA GLN A 340 3.96 -5.09 -22.85
C GLN A 340 3.41 -3.69 -22.52
N TYR A 341 4.16 -2.90 -21.76
CA TYR A 341 3.74 -1.57 -21.30
C TYR A 341 4.46 -0.43 -22.03
N ARG A 342 5.48 -0.71 -22.86
CA ARG A 342 6.29 0.32 -23.56
C ARG A 342 5.44 1.33 -24.35
N SER A 343 4.36 0.89 -24.97
CA SER A 343 3.46 1.77 -25.74
C SER A 343 2.46 2.56 -24.91
N ARG A 344 2.36 2.25 -23.61
CA ARG A 344 1.37 2.80 -22.66
C ARG A 344 2.00 3.57 -21.51
N ALA A 345 3.30 3.44 -21.27
CA ALA A 345 4.02 4.10 -20.20
C ALA A 345 5.10 5.04 -20.78
N LEU A 346 5.26 6.20 -20.16
CA LEU A 346 6.27 7.20 -20.48
C LEU A 346 7.62 6.87 -19.84
N GLY A 347 7.60 6.13 -18.73
CA GLY A 347 8.79 5.68 -18.01
C GLY A 347 8.51 4.43 -17.19
N TRP A 348 9.57 3.71 -16.81
CA TRP A 348 9.44 2.50 -16.01
C TRP A 348 10.69 2.21 -15.18
N LYS A 349 10.50 1.48 -14.08
CA LYS A 349 11.55 1.09 -13.17
C LYS A 349 11.14 -0.11 -12.32
N LEU A 350 12.11 -0.90 -11.87
CA LEU A 350 11.86 -1.89 -10.81
C LEU A 350 11.86 -1.22 -9.43
N SER A 351 10.93 -1.62 -8.57
CA SER A 351 10.83 -1.10 -7.20
C SER A 351 12.05 -1.43 -6.31
N GLY A 352 12.99 -2.28 -6.75
CA GLY A 352 14.21 -2.57 -6.00
C GLY A 352 15.33 -3.10 -6.88
N ALA A 353 16.35 -3.69 -6.24
CA ALA A 353 17.60 -4.15 -6.85
C ALA A 353 17.47 -5.26 -7.93
N GLY A 354 16.28 -5.65 -8.40
CA GLY A 354 16.09 -6.62 -9.48
C GLY A 354 15.62 -8.02 -9.07
N GLY A 355 15.27 -8.82 -10.07
CA GLY A 355 14.87 -10.24 -9.94
C GLY A 355 13.44 -10.51 -9.48
N GLY A 356 12.59 -9.49 -9.32
CA GLY A 356 11.17 -9.59 -8.96
C GLY A 356 10.67 -8.41 -8.13
N GLY A 357 9.39 -8.40 -7.72
CA GLY A 357 8.78 -7.28 -6.98
C GLY A 357 7.71 -6.57 -7.79
N TYR A 358 7.85 -5.27 -8.01
CA TYR A 358 6.94 -4.48 -8.84
C TYR A 358 7.69 -3.79 -9.98
N LEU A 359 7.05 -3.76 -11.14
CA LEU A 359 7.37 -2.81 -12.19
C LEU A 359 6.55 -1.56 -11.94
N ILE A 360 7.23 -0.46 -11.66
CA ILE A 360 6.62 0.87 -11.50
C ILE A 360 6.60 1.51 -12.88
N LEU A 361 5.44 2.02 -13.28
CA LEU A 361 5.18 2.67 -14.55
C LEU A 361 4.76 4.13 -14.31
N VAL A 362 5.33 5.04 -15.09
CA VAL A 362 4.86 6.42 -15.23
C VAL A 362 3.94 6.49 -16.44
N SER A 363 2.71 6.96 -16.28
CA SER A 363 1.72 6.96 -17.36
C SER A 363 0.74 8.13 -17.26
N ASP A 364 0.32 8.67 -18.41
CA ASP A 364 -0.75 9.67 -18.54
C ASP A 364 -2.16 9.07 -18.40
N LYS A 365 -2.27 7.76 -18.58
CA LYS A 365 -3.52 7.00 -18.55
C LYS A 365 -3.47 5.88 -17.50
N PRO A 366 -4.62 5.53 -16.91
CA PRO A 366 -4.71 4.37 -16.03
C PRO A 366 -4.18 3.10 -16.70
N ILE A 367 -3.33 2.37 -15.99
CA ILE A 367 -2.87 1.04 -16.39
C ILE A 367 -3.78 -0.01 -15.77
N GLU A 368 -4.38 -0.86 -16.61
CA GLU A 368 -5.27 -1.94 -16.17
C GLU A 368 -4.54 -2.94 -15.26
N ASN A 369 -5.20 -3.39 -14.20
CA ASN A 369 -4.67 -4.32 -13.20
C ASN A 369 -3.40 -3.83 -12.46
N ALA A 370 -3.09 -2.54 -12.51
CA ALA A 370 -2.00 -1.94 -11.74
C ALA A 370 -2.49 -1.38 -10.40
N ILE A 371 -1.61 -1.40 -9.42
CA ILE A 371 -1.81 -0.85 -8.08
C ILE A 371 -1.47 0.64 -8.12
N GLN A 372 -2.38 1.50 -7.65
CA GLN A 372 -2.06 2.88 -7.33
C GLN A 372 -1.56 3.01 -5.89
N ILE A 373 -0.56 3.85 -5.71
CA ILE A 373 0.03 4.12 -4.39
C ILE A 373 -0.68 5.28 -3.69
N LYS A 374 -0.53 5.33 -2.36
CA LYS A 374 -0.91 6.50 -1.56
C LYS A 374 0.31 6.96 -0.77
N ILE A 375 0.89 8.09 -1.14
CA ILE A 375 2.02 8.71 -0.47
C ILE A 375 1.59 9.14 0.94
N ARG A 376 2.34 8.82 1.98
CA ARG A 376 2.00 9.26 3.34
C ARG A 376 2.12 10.78 3.47
N ARG A 377 1.08 11.43 3.98
CA ARG A 377 1.06 12.87 4.24
C ARG A 377 1.74 13.17 5.56
N ARG A 378 2.21 14.41 5.74
CA ARG A 378 2.67 14.86 7.04
C ARG A 378 1.48 14.92 8.01
N ASP A 379 1.67 14.37 9.21
CA ASP A 379 0.67 14.48 10.26
C ASP A 379 0.42 15.97 10.57
N VAL A 380 -0.83 16.41 10.46
CA VAL A 380 -1.24 17.82 10.62
C VAL A 380 -1.09 18.31 12.08
N TRP A 381 -0.70 17.43 12.99
CA TRP A 381 -0.61 17.65 14.44
C TRP A 381 0.71 17.16 15.04
N GLY A 382 1.82 17.27 14.30
CA GLY A 382 3.16 16.85 14.71
C GLY A 382 4.16 17.99 14.80
#